data_AF-A0A1H0BAA0-F1
#
_entry.id   AF-A0A1H0BAA0-F1
#
_cell.length_a   1.000
_cell.length_b   1.000
_cell.length_c   1.000
_cell.angle_alpha   90.00
_cell.angle_beta   90.00
_cell.angle_gamma   90.00
#
_symmetry.space_group_name_H-M   'P 1'
#
loop_
_entity.id
_entity.type
_entity.pdbx_description
1 polymer ?
#
loop_
_entity_poly.entity_id
_entity_poly.type
_entity_poly.pdbx_seq_one_letter_code
_entity_poly.pdbx_strand_id
1 'polypeptide(L)'
;MGNDLQQLVQRRLLELSSSTQAASRRAQWAVAPETIAHIAAGRHSGMVSERLAAALARALDVPENRVRRVAGLPLLEDPRADICTGPHLRVVRDDGRLA
;
A
#
# COMPACT_ATOMS: atom_id res chain seq x y z
N MET A 1 13.66 -9.57 -6.90
CA MET A 1 12.22 -9.26 -6.75
C MET A 1 11.89 -9.32 -5.27
N GLY A 2 12.02 -8.20 -4.56
CA GLY A 2 11.78 -8.11 -3.11
C GLY A 2 11.60 -6.67 -2.63
N ASN A 3 11.46 -5.72 -3.56
CA ASN A 3 11.46 -4.29 -3.30
C ASN A 3 10.05 -3.67 -3.44
N ASP A 4 9.07 -4.39 -3.99
CA ASP A 4 7.75 -3.81 -4.29
C ASP A 4 6.98 -3.47 -3.00
N LEU A 5 7.09 -4.32 -1.98
CA LEU A 5 6.51 -4.04 -0.66
C LEU A 5 7.25 -2.90 0.05
N GLN A 6 8.58 -2.88 -0.02
CA GLN A 6 9.40 -1.80 0.53
C GLN A 6 8.99 -0.46 -0.10
N GLN A 7 8.94 -0.39 -1.43
CA GLN A 7 8.52 0.81 -2.16
C GLN A 7 7.10 1.22 -1.82
N LEU A 8 6.17 0.28 -1.69
CA LEU A 8 4.79 0.57 -1.28
C LEU A 8 4.75 1.23 0.11
N VAL A 9 5.47 0.67 1.09
CA VAL A 9 5.53 1.21 2.45
C VAL A 9 6.16 2.59 2.46
N GLN A 10 7.33 2.76 1.85
CA GLN A 10 8.02 4.05 1.78
C GLN A 10 7.14 5.12 1.14
N ARG A 11 6.56 4.80 -0.02
CA ARG A 11 5.71 5.72 -0.77
C ARG A 11 4.50 6.16 0.04
N ARG A 12 3.80 5.23 0.71
CA ARG A 12 2.60 5.58 1.50
C ARG A 12 2.93 6.36 2.77
N LEU A 13 4.03 6.05 3.45
CA LEU A 13 4.47 6.86 4.59
C LEU A 13 4.77 8.30 4.15
N LEU A 14 5.40 8.48 2.99
CA LEU A 14 5.65 9.79 2.39
C LEU A 14 4.36 10.51 2.00
N GLU A 15 3.48 9.87 1.22
CA GLU A 15 2.21 10.46 0.75
C GLU A 15 1.30 10.88 1.91
N LEU A 16 1.33 10.15 3.02
CA LEU A 16 0.54 10.44 4.21
C LEU A 16 1.25 11.39 5.19
N SER A 17 2.49 11.82 4.90
CA SER A 17 3.35 12.56 5.82
C SER A 17 3.37 11.93 7.22
N SER A 18 3.46 10.58 7.28
CA SER A 18 3.16 9.79 8.48
C SER A 18 4.39 9.07 9.01
N SER A 19 4.54 9.04 10.34
CA SER A 19 5.57 8.23 10.99
C SER A 19 5.16 6.76 11.10
N THR A 20 6.13 5.87 11.28
CA THR A 20 5.86 4.43 11.52
C THR A 20 4.99 4.20 12.76
N GLN A 21 5.12 5.05 13.78
CA GLN A 21 4.29 4.98 14.98
C GLN A 21 2.85 5.42 14.75
N ALA A 22 2.63 6.46 13.94
CA ALA A 22 1.30 6.85 13.52
C ALA A 22 0.64 5.77 12.65
N ALA A 23 1.41 5.14 11.75
CA ALA A 23 0.95 4.02 10.94
C ALA A 23 0.60 2.78 11.78
N SER A 24 1.44 2.43 12.76
CA SER A 24 1.15 1.37 13.73
C SER A 24 -0.15 1.64 14.50
N ARG A 25 -0.34 2.88 14.98
CA ARG A 25 -1.57 3.30 15.65
C ARG A 25 -2.80 3.17 14.74
N ARG A 26 -2.68 3.52 13.45
CA ARG A 26 -3.76 3.34 12.46
C ARG A 26 -4.15 1.87 12.30
N ALA A 27 -3.17 0.97 12.38
CA ALA A 27 -3.39 -0.48 12.40
C ALA A 27 -3.79 -1.01 13.79
N GLN A 28 -4.15 -0.14 14.75
CA GLN A 28 -4.49 -0.53 16.13
C GLN A 28 -3.40 -1.38 16.79
N TRP A 29 -2.13 -1.08 16.49
CA TRP A 29 -0.95 -1.80 17.00
C TRP A 29 -0.86 -3.27 16.54
N ALA A 30 -1.62 -3.67 15.53
CA ALA A 30 -1.53 -5.02 14.94
C ALA A 30 -0.20 -5.29 14.22
N VAL A 31 0.57 -4.24 13.93
CA VAL A 31 1.94 -4.32 13.43
C VAL A 31 2.80 -3.32 14.20
N ALA A 32 3.95 -3.76 14.70
CA ALA A 32 4.83 -2.90 15.49
C ALA A 32 5.49 -1.82 14.60
N PRO A 33 5.75 -0.60 15.13
CA PRO A 33 6.44 0.47 14.39
C PRO A 33 7.78 0.02 13.81
N GLU A 34 8.53 -0.79 14.54
CA GLU A 34 9.84 -1.33 14.16
C GLU A 34 9.71 -2.28 12.97
N THR A 35 8.63 -3.08 12.93
CA THR A 35 8.36 -3.96 11.78
C THR A 35 8.11 -3.13 10.52
N ILE A 36 7.32 -2.06 10.62
CA ILE A 36 7.08 -1.14 9.50
C ILE A 36 8.41 -0.49 9.06
N ALA A 37 9.24 -0.05 10.00
CA ALA A 37 10.55 0.53 9.72
C ALA A 37 11.49 -0.46 9.03
N HIS A 38 11.52 -1.72 9.47
CA HIS A 38 12.34 -2.77 8.86
C HIS A 38 11.91 -3.06 7.42
N ILE A 39 10.59 -3.13 7.15
CA ILE A 39 10.08 -3.30 5.80
C ILE A 39 10.43 -2.08 4.93
N ALA A 40 10.22 -0.87 5.44
CA ALA A 40 10.57 0.36 4.75
C ALA A 40 12.08 0.45 4.44
N ALA A 41 12.93 -0.11 5.31
CA ALA A 41 14.38 -0.16 5.11
C ALA A 41 14.84 -1.32 4.22
N GLY A 42 13.94 -2.15 3.69
CA GLY A 42 14.30 -3.34 2.91
C GLY A 42 14.98 -4.45 3.74
N ARG A 43 14.92 -4.36 5.08
CA ARG A 43 15.51 -5.33 6.01
C ARG A 43 14.57 -6.46 6.39
N HIS A 44 13.39 -6.52 5.76
CA HIS A 44 12.46 -7.62 5.96
C HIS A 44 12.76 -8.74 4.94
N SER A 45 13.28 -9.85 5.44
CA SER A 45 13.58 -11.06 4.65
C SER A 45 12.53 -12.16 4.78
N GLY A 46 11.51 -11.96 5.63
CA GLY A 46 10.51 -12.96 5.94
C GLY A 46 9.33 -12.94 4.96
N MET A 47 8.63 -14.07 4.86
CA MET A 47 7.33 -14.11 4.17
C MET A 47 6.31 -13.25 4.93
N VAL A 48 5.53 -12.48 4.17
CA VAL A 48 4.40 -11.72 4.72
C VAL A 48 3.23 -12.67 4.88
N SER A 49 2.75 -12.82 6.12
CA SER A 49 1.53 -13.60 6.37
C SER A 49 0.29 -12.81 5.95
N GLU A 50 -0.82 -13.52 5.72
CA GLU A 50 -2.12 -12.89 5.44
C GLU A 50 -2.55 -11.89 6.52
N ARG A 51 -2.33 -12.25 7.79
CA ARG A 51 -2.63 -11.37 8.93
C ARG A 51 -1.78 -10.09 8.90
N LEU A 52 -0.49 -10.22 8.55
CA LEU A 52 0.40 -9.07 8.41
C LEU A 52 -0.01 -8.20 7.22
N ALA A 53 -0.43 -8.80 6.10
CA ALA A 53 -0.93 -8.05 4.94
C ALA A 53 -2.15 -7.20 5.30
N ALA A 54 -3.13 -7.76 6.02
CA ALA A 54 -4.29 -7.01 6.50
C ALA A 54 -3.92 -5.89 7.50
N ALA A 55 -2.95 -6.13 8.38
CA ALA A 55 -2.44 -5.09 9.29
C ALA A 55 -1.73 -3.96 8.55
N LEU A 56 -0.89 -4.29 7.57
CA LEU A 56 -0.18 -3.32 6.73
C LEU A 56 -1.13 -2.49 5.86
N ALA A 57 -2.18 -3.11 5.32
CA ALA A 57 -3.21 -2.41 4.55
C ALA A 57 -3.85 -1.29 5.37
N ARG A 58 -4.20 -1.59 6.63
CA ARG A 58 -4.70 -0.59 7.58
C ARG A 58 -3.65 0.44 7.95
N ALA A 59 -2.40 0.01 8.21
CA ALA A 59 -1.32 0.93 8.58
C ALA A 59 -1.04 1.99 7.50
N LEU A 60 -1.07 1.57 6.23
CA LEU A 60 -0.71 2.38 5.06
C LEU A 60 -1.90 3.04 4.37
N ASP A 61 -3.12 2.81 4.86
CA ASP A 61 -4.35 3.32 4.27
C ASP A 61 -4.45 2.97 2.78
N VAL A 62 -4.37 1.66 2.48
CA VAL A 62 -4.48 1.10 1.12
C VAL A 62 -5.37 -0.15 1.13
N PRO A 63 -5.95 -0.55 -0.02
CA PRO A 63 -6.67 -1.81 -0.11
C PRO A 63 -5.79 -3.01 0.22
N GLU A 64 -6.32 -4.02 0.93
CA GLU A 64 -5.57 -5.23 1.29
C GLU A 64 -5.05 -5.98 0.07
N ASN A 65 -5.85 -6.07 -0.99
CA ASN A 65 -5.46 -6.68 -2.26
C ASN A 65 -4.24 -5.99 -2.90
N ARG A 66 -3.97 -4.71 -2.60
CA ARG A 66 -2.76 -4.02 -3.07
C ARG A 66 -1.52 -4.54 -2.35
N VAL A 67 -1.61 -4.79 -1.05
CA VAL A 67 -0.53 -5.37 -0.24
C VAL A 67 -0.33 -6.84 -0.59
N ARG A 68 -1.41 -7.62 -0.69
CA ARG A 68 -1.37 -9.04 -1.07
C ARG A 68 -0.69 -9.24 -2.42
N ARG A 69 -1.01 -8.42 -3.41
CA ARG A 69 -0.39 -8.47 -4.76
C ARG A 69 1.12 -8.30 -4.71
N VAL A 70 1.63 -7.28 -4.01
CA VAL A 70 3.09 -7.06 -3.90
C VAL A 70 3.78 -8.08 -3.00
N ALA A 71 3.04 -8.73 -2.11
CA ALA A 71 3.51 -9.80 -1.24
C ALA A 71 3.41 -11.20 -1.86
N GLY A 72 2.86 -11.34 -3.08
CA GLY A 72 2.65 -12.64 -3.72
C GLY A 72 1.58 -13.51 -3.05
N LEU A 73 0.68 -12.91 -2.28
CA LEU A 73 -0.41 -13.61 -1.60
C LEU A 73 -1.65 -13.74 -2.52
N PRO A 74 -2.47 -14.79 -2.34
CA PRO A 74 -3.76 -14.91 -3.02
C PRO A 74 -4.61 -13.66 -2.79
N LEU A 75 -5.30 -13.18 -3.82
CA LEU A 75 -6.19 -12.02 -3.68
C LEU A 75 -7.49 -12.44 -2.99
N LEU A 76 -8.02 -11.54 -2.18
CA LEU A 76 -9.37 -11.67 -1.64
C LEU A 76 -10.38 -11.23 -2.69
N GLU A 77 -11.52 -11.89 -2.72
CA GLU A 77 -12.66 -11.46 -3.51
C GLU A 77 -13.08 -10.06 -3.06
N ASP A 78 -13.12 -9.13 -4.00
CA ASP A 78 -13.59 -7.77 -3.73
C ASP A 78 -15.07 -7.71 -4.13
N PRO A 79 -16.02 -7.57 -3.19
CA PRO A 79 -17.44 -7.47 -3.51
C PRO A 79 -17.77 -6.23 -4.35
N ARG A 80 -16.83 -5.30 -4.50
CA ARG A 80 -16.94 -4.10 -5.34
C ARG A 80 -16.27 -4.26 -6.69
N ALA A 81 -15.73 -5.45 -7.02
CA ALA A 81 -15.08 -5.69 -8.31
C ALA A 81 -15.98 -5.40 -9.51
N ASP A 82 -17.29 -5.63 -9.36
CA ASP A 82 -18.29 -5.38 -10.39
C ASP A 82 -18.69 -3.90 -10.52
N ILE A 83 -18.20 -3.03 -9.62
CA ILE A 83 -18.43 -1.59 -9.73
C ILE A 83 -17.53 -1.05 -10.85
N CYS A 84 -18.16 -0.60 -11.93
CA CYS A 84 -17.49 0.08 -13.03
C CYS A 84 -16.85 1.40 -12.58
N THR A 85 -15.61 1.34 -12.10
CA THR A 85 -14.77 2.50 -11.77
C THR A 85 -14.04 2.98 -13.02
N GLY A 86 -14.80 3.48 -13.99
CA GLY A 86 -14.22 4.15 -15.15
C GLY A 86 -13.45 5.41 -14.72
N PRO A 87 -12.43 5.85 -15.49
CA PRO A 87 -11.70 7.05 -15.16
C PRO A 87 -12.61 8.27 -15.22
N HIS A 88 -12.94 8.84 -14.06
CA HIS A 88 -13.65 10.13 -13.98
C HIS A 88 -12.77 11.31 -14.38
N LEU A 89 -11.46 11.11 -14.44
CA LEU A 89 -10.47 12.09 -14.86
C LEU A 89 -10.01 11.77 -16.28
N ARG A 90 -10.15 12.75 -17.18
CA ARG A 90 -9.55 12.73 -18.52
C ARG A 90 -8.21 13.45 -18.47
N VAL A 91 -7.15 12.79 -18.92
CA VAL A 91 -5.86 13.44 -19.17
C VAL A 91 -6.02 14.31 -20.41
N VAL A 92 -6.17 15.62 -20.23
CA VAL A 92 -6.07 16.59 -21.33
C VAL A 92 -4.57 16.80 -21.57
N ARG A 93 -4.08 16.34 -22.71
CA ARG A 93 -2.75 16.74 -23.18
C ARG A 93 -2.91 18.14 -23.75
N ASP A 94 -2.23 19.09 -23.15
CA ASP A 94 -2.07 20.40 -23.76
C ASP A 94 -0.94 20.26 -24.80
N ASP A 95 -1.33 20.09 -26.05
CA ASP A 95 -0.40 19.88 -27.17
C ASP A 95 0.29 21.19 -27.59
N GLY A 96 0.12 22.28 -26.82
CA GLY A 96 0.82 23.55 -27.02
C GLY A 96 0.46 24.29 -28.30
N ARG A 97 -0.63 23.92 -29.00
CA ARG A 97 -1.10 24.64 -30.17
C ARG A 97 -2.02 25.77 -29.76
N LEU A 98 -1.43 26.96 -29.63
CA LEU A 98 -2.15 28.23 -29.68
C LEU A 98 -2.91 28.28 -31.02
N ALA A 99 -4.24 28.37 -30.94
CA ALA A 99 -5.11 28.71 -32.07
C ALA A 99 -5.12 30.23 -32.28
#